data_AF-A0A7X8TKH1-F1
#
_entry.id   AF-A0A7X8TKH1-F1
#
_cell.length_a   1.000
_cell.length_b   1.000
_cell.length_c   1.000
_cell.angle_alpha   90.00
_cell.angle_beta   90.00
_cell.angle_gamma   90.00
#
_symmetry.space_group_name_H-M   'P 1'
#
loop_
_entity.id
_entity.type
_entity.pdbx_description
1 polymer ?
#
loop_
_entity_poly.entity_id
_entity_poly.type
_entity_poly.pdbx_seq_one_letter_code
_entity_poly.pdbx_strand_id
1 'polypeptide(L)'
;MFSRLDGTAIFDQFNVLVDEARSSRGTEHAHAVLHTVRGALLRQTGPQEIAYEDLSWAVQNQGYLDDGDATHARVQLALICFDAGLWDEAAQLAEAAASEVLAESEGPLSMVAYGLAALIPAARGQLGAWSRVLDVVANSSIRHGQMGQHGRTAALIWGAFARVDFEDAAALLLKPRREPAFWRDALTSAVLTARAEYYCGRAAAGRAQLAELEGIPGGPPSLRSFAGDYIHGLIKSGLGDPEGIGLLYSALETIGAERAQLRIRAPGPTGSGCPPNYPLGSVMRLRRNWLP
;
A
#
# COMPACT_ATOMS: atom_id res chain seq x y z
N MET A 1 -19.66 9.95 -20.18
CA MET A 1 -20.64 9.00 -19.63
C MET A 1 -20.07 7.60 -19.81
N PHE A 2 -19.08 7.22 -18.99
CA PHE A 2 -18.56 5.86 -18.98
C PHE A 2 -19.52 5.04 -18.13
N SER A 3 -20.19 4.06 -18.75
CA SER A 3 -20.95 3.04 -18.02
C SER A 3 -20.05 2.48 -16.92
N ARG A 4 -20.57 2.33 -15.69
CA ARG A 4 -19.89 1.57 -14.64
C ARG A 4 -19.66 0.18 -15.23
N LEU A 5 -18.45 -0.10 -15.68
CA LEU A 5 -18.06 -1.46 -16.02
C LEU A 5 -18.35 -2.29 -14.78
N ASP A 6 -19.19 -3.31 -14.94
CA ASP A 6 -19.49 -4.22 -13.87
C ASP A 6 -18.20 -4.95 -13.54
N GLY A 7 -17.54 -4.54 -12.45
CA GLY A 7 -16.26 -5.08 -12.04
C GLY A 7 -16.31 -6.60 -11.91
N THR A 8 -17.47 -7.15 -11.54
CA THR A 8 -17.68 -8.59 -11.42
C THR A 8 -17.51 -9.32 -12.75
N ALA A 9 -18.08 -8.78 -13.85
CA ALA A 9 -17.96 -9.38 -15.18
C ALA A 9 -16.52 -9.39 -15.71
N ILE A 10 -15.72 -8.37 -15.38
CA ILE A 10 -14.29 -8.33 -15.73
C ILE A 10 -13.52 -9.39 -14.93
N PHE A 11 -13.81 -9.53 -13.63
CA PHE A 11 -13.17 -10.55 -12.80
C PHE A 11 -13.48 -11.97 -13.26
N ASP A 12 -14.74 -12.24 -13.62
CA ASP A 12 -15.14 -13.56 -14.13
C ASP A 12 -14.41 -13.90 -15.43
N GLN A 13 -14.25 -12.92 -16.34
CA GLN A 13 -13.46 -13.10 -17.55
C GLN A 13 -11.98 -13.37 -17.25
N PHE A 14 -11.38 -12.66 -16.30
CA PHE A 14 -10.00 -12.94 -15.87
C PHE A 14 -9.84 -14.34 -15.29
N ASN A 15 -10.80 -14.82 -14.50
CA ASN A 15 -10.75 -16.16 -13.93
C ASN A 15 -10.80 -17.24 -15.01
N VAL A 16 -11.69 -17.08 -16.00
CA VAL A 16 -11.75 -18.00 -17.16
C VAL A 16 -10.42 -18.02 -17.91
N LEU A 17 -9.83 -16.86 -18.19
CA LEU A 17 -8.55 -16.77 -18.89
C LEU A 17 -7.40 -17.41 -18.11
N VAL A 18 -7.37 -17.22 -16.78
CA VAL A 18 -6.35 -17.86 -15.92
C VAL A 18 -6.49 -19.37 -15.95
N ASP A 19 -7.72 -19.90 -15.84
CA ASP A 19 -7.97 -21.35 -15.87
C ASP A 19 -7.63 -21.97 -17.24
N GLU A 20 -7.98 -21.29 -18.33
CA GLU A 20 -7.61 -21.69 -19.70
C GLU A 20 -6.08 -21.72 -19.88
N ALA A 21 -5.39 -20.65 -19.46
CA ALA A 21 -3.93 -20.57 -19.53
C ALA A 21 -3.24 -21.64 -18.66
N ARG A 22 -3.80 -21.99 -17.51
CA ARG A 22 -3.25 -23.03 -16.62
C ARG A 22 -3.34 -24.43 -17.22
N SER A 23 -4.38 -24.70 -18.00
CA SER A 23 -4.66 -26.03 -18.57
C SER A 23 -3.91 -26.32 -19.88
N SER A 24 -3.32 -25.30 -20.50
CA SER A 24 -2.63 -25.39 -21.78
C SER A 24 -1.11 -25.52 -21.59
N ARG A 25 -0.42 -26.24 -22.48
CA ARG A 25 1.05 -26.29 -22.48
C ARG A 25 1.61 -25.10 -23.28
N GLY A 26 2.72 -24.50 -22.84
CA GLY A 26 3.36 -23.39 -23.55
C GLY A 26 2.73 -22.02 -23.26
N THR A 27 1.81 -21.94 -22.30
CA THR A 27 1.10 -20.73 -21.87
C THR A 27 1.61 -20.17 -20.54
N GLU A 28 2.80 -20.58 -20.10
CA GLU A 28 3.38 -20.22 -18.81
C GLU A 28 3.58 -18.69 -18.69
N HIS A 29 4.03 -18.03 -19.75
CA HIS A 29 4.14 -16.57 -19.81
C HIS A 29 2.78 -15.88 -19.66
N ALA A 30 1.78 -16.29 -20.45
CA ALA A 30 0.44 -15.73 -20.38
C ALA A 30 -0.18 -15.94 -18.98
N HIS A 31 0.03 -17.11 -18.39
CA HIS A 31 -0.42 -17.41 -17.03
C HIS A 31 0.23 -16.47 -16.00
N ALA A 32 1.53 -16.22 -16.10
CA ALA A 32 2.25 -15.30 -15.22
C ALA A 32 1.78 -13.84 -15.39
N VAL A 33 1.60 -13.37 -16.62
CA VAL A 33 1.06 -12.03 -16.90
C VAL A 33 -0.35 -11.88 -16.32
N LEU A 34 -1.21 -12.89 -16.51
CA LEU A 34 -2.57 -12.87 -15.97
C LEU A 34 -2.59 -12.82 -14.44
N HIS A 35 -1.73 -13.58 -13.76
CA HIS A 35 -1.56 -13.49 -12.31
C HIS A 35 -1.08 -12.10 -11.88
N THR A 36 -0.08 -11.53 -12.55
CA THR A 36 0.39 -10.16 -12.27
C THR A 36 -0.72 -9.13 -12.40
N VAL A 37 -1.46 -9.14 -13.51
CA VAL A 37 -2.52 -8.16 -13.79
C VAL A 37 -3.72 -8.36 -12.86
N ARG A 38 -4.18 -9.61 -12.69
CA ARG A 38 -5.31 -9.92 -11.79
C ARG A 38 -4.97 -9.55 -10.35
N GLY A 39 -3.78 -9.92 -9.88
CA GLY A 39 -3.33 -9.58 -8.53
C GLY A 39 -3.19 -8.07 -8.32
N ALA A 40 -2.63 -7.33 -9.28
CA ALA A 40 -2.56 -5.86 -9.23
C ALA A 40 -3.95 -5.21 -9.17
N LEU A 41 -4.91 -5.73 -9.92
CA LEU A 41 -6.30 -5.26 -9.93
C LEU A 41 -7.00 -5.60 -8.59
N LEU A 42 -6.87 -6.83 -8.10
CA LEU A 42 -7.46 -7.27 -6.83
C LEU A 42 -6.91 -6.47 -5.63
N ARG A 43 -5.64 -6.10 -5.64
CA ARG A 43 -5.07 -5.19 -4.63
C ARG A 43 -5.84 -3.87 -4.57
N GLN A 44 -6.21 -3.32 -5.73
CA GLN A 44 -6.91 -2.05 -5.83
C GLN A 44 -8.40 -2.15 -5.49
N THR A 45 -9.01 -3.33 -5.71
CA THR A 45 -10.46 -3.51 -5.49
C THR A 45 -10.82 -4.12 -4.15
N GLY A 46 -9.87 -4.73 -3.42
CA GLY A 46 -10.06 -5.14 -2.04
C GLY A 46 -9.78 -6.61 -1.67
N PRO A 47 -9.86 -7.62 -2.55
CA PRO A 47 -9.55 -9.01 -2.20
C PRO A 47 -8.04 -9.24 -1.96
N GLN A 48 -7.48 -8.66 -0.90
CA GLN A 48 -6.05 -8.63 -0.64
C GLN A 48 -5.42 -10.02 -0.50
N GLU A 49 -6.15 -11.00 0.03
CA GLU A 49 -5.67 -12.38 0.13
C GLU A 49 -5.41 -13.00 -1.25
N ILE A 50 -6.38 -12.89 -2.16
CA ILE A 50 -6.27 -13.44 -3.51
C ILE A 50 -5.21 -12.65 -4.30
N ALA A 51 -5.16 -11.32 -4.11
CA ALA A 51 -4.12 -10.48 -4.69
C ALA A 51 -2.71 -10.92 -4.25
N TYR A 52 -2.54 -11.23 -2.96
CA TYR A 52 -1.28 -11.73 -2.42
C TYR A 52 -0.89 -13.08 -3.05
N GLU A 53 -1.83 -14.01 -3.15
CA GLU A 53 -1.60 -15.33 -3.77
C GLU A 53 -1.16 -15.21 -5.23
N ASP A 54 -1.88 -14.40 -6.01
CA ASP A 54 -1.58 -14.15 -7.43
C ASP A 54 -0.19 -13.53 -7.62
N LEU A 55 0.10 -12.46 -6.88
CA LEU A 55 1.36 -11.75 -7.02
C LEU A 55 2.54 -12.56 -6.47
N SER A 56 2.34 -13.32 -5.40
CA SER A 56 3.35 -14.25 -4.88
C SER A 56 3.66 -15.33 -5.91
N TRP A 57 2.64 -15.90 -6.55
CA TRP A 57 2.83 -16.88 -7.62
C TRP A 57 3.60 -16.26 -8.78
N ALA A 58 3.23 -15.06 -9.23
CA ALA A 58 3.92 -14.36 -10.32
C ALA A 58 5.40 -14.10 -10.00
N VAL A 59 5.71 -13.62 -8.79
CA VAL A 59 7.09 -13.37 -8.34
C VAL A 59 7.90 -14.67 -8.23
N GLN A 60 7.30 -15.77 -7.77
CA GLN A 60 7.97 -17.08 -7.71
C GLN A 60 8.23 -17.67 -9.11
N ASN A 61 7.38 -17.31 -10.08
CA ASN A 61 7.44 -17.78 -11.47
C ASN A 61 7.94 -16.70 -12.43
N GLN A 62 8.71 -15.74 -11.92
CA GLN A 62 9.24 -14.60 -12.68
C GLN A 62 10.05 -14.98 -13.93
N GLY A 63 10.58 -16.20 -14.01
CA GLY A 63 11.31 -16.68 -15.19
C GLY A 63 10.43 -16.81 -16.45
N TYR A 64 9.11 -16.69 -16.30
CA TYR A 64 8.17 -16.61 -17.42
C TYR A 64 7.72 -15.19 -17.74
N LEU A 65 8.14 -14.18 -16.97
CA LEU A 65 7.75 -12.78 -17.18
C LEU A 65 8.82 -12.02 -17.94
N ASP A 66 8.40 -10.99 -18.66
CA ASP A 66 9.32 -9.92 -19.08
C ASP A 66 9.75 -9.13 -17.84
N ASP A 67 10.96 -8.59 -17.85
CA ASP A 67 11.57 -7.95 -16.67
C ASP A 67 10.71 -6.81 -16.08
N GLY A 68 10.04 -6.04 -16.95
CA GLY A 68 9.10 -4.99 -16.54
C GLY A 68 7.87 -5.53 -15.80
N ASP A 69 7.35 -6.69 -16.20
CA ASP A 69 6.21 -7.32 -15.54
C ASP A 69 6.61 -7.97 -14.22
N ALA A 70 7.80 -8.56 -14.15
CA ALA A 70 8.38 -9.09 -12.91
C ALA A 70 8.58 -7.97 -11.87
N THR A 71 9.17 -6.85 -12.29
CA THR A 71 9.29 -5.63 -11.47
C THR A 71 7.91 -5.16 -11.01
N HIS A 72 6.93 -5.10 -11.92
CA HIS A 72 5.59 -4.65 -11.58
C HIS A 72 4.93 -5.55 -10.53
N ALA A 73 5.03 -6.87 -10.68
CA ALA A 73 4.52 -7.85 -9.71
C ALA A 73 5.14 -7.65 -8.32
N ARG A 74 6.47 -7.48 -8.24
CA ARG A 74 7.18 -7.20 -6.98
C ARG A 74 6.70 -5.89 -6.33
N VAL A 75 6.53 -4.83 -7.12
CA VAL A 75 6.03 -3.54 -6.62
C VAL A 75 4.64 -3.69 -6.00
N GLN A 76 3.73 -4.40 -6.68
CA GLN A 76 2.38 -4.62 -6.14
C GLN A 76 2.40 -5.50 -4.89
N LEU A 77 3.22 -6.57 -4.87
CA LEU A 77 3.34 -7.45 -3.72
C LEU A 77 3.95 -6.72 -2.51
N ALA A 78 4.98 -5.90 -2.73
CA ALA A 78 5.60 -5.08 -1.69
C ALA A 78 4.58 -4.12 -1.04
N LEU A 79 3.67 -3.54 -1.83
CA LEU A 79 2.59 -2.70 -1.29
C LEU A 79 1.62 -3.51 -0.43
N ILE A 80 1.21 -4.71 -0.86
CA ILE A 80 0.36 -5.59 -0.03
C ILE A 80 1.05 -5.92 1.29
N CYS A 81 2.33 -6.34 1.24
CA CYS A 81 3.11 -6.66 2.43
C CYS A 81 3.24 -5.43 3.34
N PHE A 82 3.42 -4.23 2.78
CA PHE A 82 3.48 -3.00 3.55
C PHE A 82 2.18 -2.72 4.31
N ASP A 83 1.04 -2.79 3.62
CA ASP A 83 -0.29 -2.53 4.18
C ASP A 83 -0.66 -3.57 5.28
N ALA A 84 -0.25 -4.82 5.08
CA ALA A 84 -0.37 -5.91 6.04
C ALA A 84 0.58 -5.79 7.25
N GLY A 85 1.54 -4.86 7.21
CA GLY A 85 2.54 -4.67 8.26
C GLY A 85 3.68 -5.69 8.22
N LEU A 86 3.87 -6.41 7.10
CA LEU A 86 4.99 -7.30 6.81
C LEU A 86 6.18 -6.49 6.25
N TRP A 87 6.70 -5.56 7.05
CA TRP A 87 7.62 -4.52 6.56
C TRP A 87 8.97 -5.06 6.08
N ASP A 88 9.47 -6.15 6.66
CA ASP A 88 10.75 -6.74 6.21
C ASP A 88 10.61 -7.39 4.83
N GLU A 89 9.52 -8.13 4.59
CA GLU A 89 9.20 -8.73 3.29
C GLU A 89 8.93 -7.63 2.25
N ALA A 90 8.17 -6.59 2.62
CA ALA A 90 7.95 -5.43 1.78
C ALA A 90 9.26 -4.73 1.39
N ALA A 91 10.21 -4.59 2.32
CA ALA A 91 11.51 -3.98 2.04
C ALA A 91 12.31 -4.82 1.05
N GLN A 92 12.40 -6.14 1.27
CA GLN A 92 13.12 -7.05 0.38
C GLN A 92 12.57 -7.02 -1.05
N LEU A 93 11.24 -7.05 -1.20
CA LEU A 93 10.57 -6.98 -2.50
C LEU A 93 10.81 -5.63 -3.20
N ALA A 94 10.72 -4.53 -2.44
CA ALA A 94 10.94 -3.19 -2.99
C ALA A 94 12.40 -2.96 -3.41
N GLU A 95 13.37 -3.43 -2.62
CA GLU A 95 14.80 -3.38 -2.95
C GLU A 95 15.13 -4.25 -4.18
N ALA A 96 14.54 -5.44 -4.27
CA ALA A 96 14.70 -6.31 -5.44
C ALA A 96 14.17 -5.62 -6.72
N ALA A 97 12.95 -5.06 -6.66
CA ALA A 97 12.37 -4.32 -7.78
C ALA A 97 13.22 -3.10 -8.18
N ALA A 98 13.76 -2.35 -7.20
CA ALA A 98 14.62 -1.21 -7.46
C ALA A 98 15.99 -1.61 -8.05
N SER A 99 16.50 -2.79 -7.71
CA SER A 99 17.78 -3.29 -8.23
C SER A 99 17.66 -3.78 -9.67
N GLU A 100 16.53 -4.41 -10.02
CA GLU A 100 16.24 -4.91 -11.36
C GLU A 100 16.10 -3.76 -12.37
N VAL A 101 15.30 -2.74 -12.05
CA VAL A 101 15.13 -1.55 -12.91
C VAL A 101 16.37 -0.66 -13.03
N LEU A 102 17.41 -0.90 -12.23
CA LEU A 102 18.70 -0.21 -12.39
C LEU A 102 19.54 -0.88 -13.49
N ALA A 103 19.37 -2.19 -13.69
CA ALA A 103 20.03 -2.94 -14.75
C ALA A 103 19.41 -2.63 -16.14
N GLU A 104 18.14 -2.25 -16.15
CA GLU A 104 17.36 -1.98 -17.35
C GLU A 104 17.03 -0.48 -17.47
N SER A 105 16.86 0.00 -18.70
CA SER A 105 16.72 1.44 -18.98
C SER A 105 15.73 2.18 -18.07
N GLU A 106 16.11 3.36 -17.59
CA GLU A 106 15.28 4.18 -16.70
C GLU A 106 13.92 4.56 -17.33
N GLY A 107 12.84 4.02 -16.77
CA GLY A 107 11.46 4.26 -17.18
C GLY A 107 10.56 4.73 -16.01
N PRO A 108 9.25 4.94 -16.27
CA PRO A 108 8.30 5.31 -15.22
C PRO A 108 8.23 4.29 -14.08
N LEU A 109 8.35 3.00 -14.39
CA LEU A 109 8.33 1.93 -13.39
C LEU A 109 9.58 1.97 -12.49
N SER A 110 10.74 2.36 -13.01
CA SER A 110 11.95 2.56 -12.23
C SER A 110 11.75 3.60 -11.13
N MET A 111 11.07 4.71 -11.44
CA MET A 111 10.76 5.77 -10.48
C MET A 111 9.81 5.31 -9.38
N VAL A 112 8.83 4.46 -9.74
CA VAL A 112 7.93 3.83 -8.76
C VAL A 112 8.73 2.91 -7.83
N ALA A 113 9.58 2.05 -8.37
CA ALA A 113 10.40 1.11 -7.60
C ALA A 113 11.37 1.85 -6.65
N TYR A 114 12.08 2.89 -7.13
CA TYR A 114 12.94 3.72 -6.27
C TYR A 114 12.17 4.42 -5.15
N GLY A 115 11.00 4.98 -5.46
CA GLY A 115 10.15 5.59 -4.44
C GLY A 115 9.64 4.58 -3.41
N LEU A 116 9.33 3.36 -3.85
CA LEU A 116 8.86 2.28 -2.97
C LEU A 116 9.98 1.70 -2.11
N ALA A 117 11.20 1.55 -2.64
CA ALA A 117 12.36 1.13 -1.86
C ALA A 117 12.67 2.12 -0.72
N ALA A 118 12.38 3.40 -0.91
CA ALA A 118 12.47 4.41 0.15
C ALA A 118 11.31 4.36 1.16
N LEU A 119 10.18 3.70 0.86
CA LEU A 119 8.97 3.72 1.70
C LEU A 119 9.21 3.09 3.08
N ILE A 120 9.76 1.88 3.14
CA ILE A 120 9.97 1.18 4.42
C ILE A 120 11.00 1.91 5.29
N PRO A 121 12.17 2.32 4.77
CA PRO A 121 13.11 3.14 5.51
C PRO A 121 12.47 4.44 6.00
N ALA A 122 11.64 5.09 5.18
CA ALA A 122 10.93 6.31 5.59
C ALA A 122 10.00 6.06 6.78
N ALA A 123 9.17 5.02 6.71
CA ALA A 123 8.26 4.62 7.80
C ALA A 123 9.01 4.25 9.09
N ARG A 124 10.29 3.87 8.98
CA ARG A 124 11.21 3.59 10.11
C ARG A 124 11.99 4.82 10.60
N GLY A 125 11.76 6.01 10.03
CA GLY A 125 12.47 7.24 10.38
C GLY A 125 13.88 7.34 9.78
N GLN A 126 14.21 6.50 8.80
CA GLN A 126 15.53 6.41 8.15
C GLN A 126 15.55 7.08 6.77
N LEU A 127 14.65 8.04 6.53
CA LEU A 127 14.48 8.72 5.23
C LEU A 127 15.76 9.42 4.75
N GLY A 128 16.63 9.86 5.66
CA GLY A 128 17.86 10.60 5.33
C GLY A 128 18.77 9.86 4.34
N ALA A 129 18.87 8.52 4.46
CA ALA A 129 19.66 7.68 3.58
C ALA A 129 19.13 7.63 2.13
N TRP A 130 17.86 7.98 1.93
CA TRP A 130 17.16 7.93 0.65
C TRP A 130 16.90 9.31 0.03
N SER A 131 17.34 10.38 0.69
CA SER A 131 17.11 11.77 0.25
C SER A 131 17.53 12.01 -1.21
N ARG A 132 18.77 11.63 -1.56
CA ARG A 132 19.29 11.75 -2.93
C ARG A 132 18.45 10.98 -3.97
N VAL A 133 18.01 9.77 -3.63
CA VAL A 133 17.17 8.95 -4.53
C VAL A 133 15.81 9.60 -4.74
N LEU A 134 15.19 10.10 -3.66
CA LEU A 134 13.92 10.80 -3.74
C LEU A 134 14.00 12.14 -4.48
N ASP A 135 15.16 12.81 -4.46
CA ASP A 135 15.40 14.01 -5.27
C ASP A 135 15.53 13.67 -6.76
N VAL A 136 16.20 12.57 -7.10
CA VAL A 136 16.24 12.05 -8.48
C VAL A 136 14.83 11.73 -8.96
N VAL A 137 14.03 11.03 -8.16
CA VAL A 137 12.61 10.77 -8.48
C VAL A 137 11.85 12.08 -8.64
N ALA A 138 12.04 13.09 -7.78
CA ALA A 138 11.37 14.38 -7.91
C ALA A 138 11.66 15.05 -9.27
N ASN A 139 12.94 15.07 -9.66
CA ASN A 139 13.41 15.71 -10.88
C ASN A 139 13.00 14.96 -12.15
N SER A 140 12.68 13.67 -12.04
CA SER A 140 12.25 12.85 -13.17
C SER A 140 10.78 13.07 -13.57
N SER A 141 10.00 13.80 -12.76
CA SER A 141 8.58 14.11 -12.99
C SER A 141 8.30 14.78 -14.35
N ILE A 142 9.23 15.59 -14.86
CA ILE A 142 9.13 16.25 -16.17
C ILE A 142 9.11 15.21 -17.30
N ARG A 143 9.85 14.11 -17.14
CA ARG A 143 10.03 13.07 -18.16
C ARG A 143 9.03 11.93 -18.04
N HIS A 144 8.67 11.54 -16.82
CA HIS A 144 7.86 10.33 -16.56
C HIS A 144 6.47 10.63 -15.98
N GLY A 145 6.09 11.90 -15.86
CA GLY A 145 4.78 12.31 -15.34
C GLY A 145 4.62 12.13 -13.83
N GLN A 146 3.38 12.28 -13.33
CA GLN A 146 3.10 12.17 -11.90
C GLN A 146 3.06 10.73 -11.40
N MET A 147 2.84 9.76 -12.30
CA MET A 147 2.78 8.34 -11.92
C MET A 147 4.05 7.87 -11.19
N GLY A 148 5.22 8.31 -11.65
CA GLY A 148 6.51 8.02 -11.00
C GLY A 148 6.71 8.71 -9.64
N GLN A 149 5.88 9.69 -9.28
CA GLN A 149 5.98 10.40 -8.00
C GLN A 149 5.29 9.69 -6.84
N HIS A 150 4.42 8.72 -7.10
CA HIS A 150 3.58 8.14 -6.05
C HIS A 150 4.38 7.45 -4.95
N GLY A 151 5.38 6.63 -5.32
CA GLY A 151 6.25 5.97 -4.35
C GLY A 151 6.99 7.01 -3.48
N ARG A 152 7.53 8.06 -4.12
CA ARG A 152 8.17 9.18 -3.42
C ARG A 152 7.21 9.87 -2.45
N THR A 153 6.02 10.25 -2.89
CA THR A 153 5.06 10.95 -2.02
C THR A 153 4.65 10.07 -0.84
N ALA A 154 4.45 8.77 -1.05
CA ALA A 154 4.17 7.83 0.04
C ALA A 154 5.34 7.79 1.04
N ALA A 155 6.59 7.66 0.56
CA ALA A 155 7.77 7.69 1.42
C ALA A 155 7.86 9.00 2.22
N LEU A 156 7.61 10.15 1.61
CA LEU A 156 7.63 11.43 2.32
C LEU A 156 6.56 11.52 3.41
N ILE A 157 5.33 11.11 3.12
CA ILE A 157 4.22 11.10 4.10
C ILE A 157 4.57 10.21 5.29
N TRP A 158 4.98 8.97 5.03
CA TRP A 158 5.36 8.04 6.10
C TRP A 158 6.60 8.50 6.87
N GLY A 159 7.54 9.16 6.20
CA GLY A 159 8.68 9.81 6.84
C GLY A 159 8.28 10.95 7.76
N ALA A 160 7.29 11.76 7.37
CA ALA A 160 6.74 12.82 8.22
C ALA A 160 6.05 12.24 9.47
N PHE A 161 5.23 11.19 9.30
CA PHE A 161 4.64 10.45 10.42
C PHE A 161 5.70 9.87 11.37
N ALA A 162 6.77 9.27 10.82
CA ALA A 162 7.85 8.69 11.63
C ALA A 162 8.63 9.75 12.45
N ARG A 163 8.66 11.00 11.97
CA ARG A 163 9.25 12.14 12.68
C ARG A 163 8.27 12.88 13.58
N VAL A 164 7.00 12.46 13.64
CA VAL A 164 5.93 13.16 14.38
C VAL A 164 5.69 14.57 13.80
N ASP A 165 6.00 14.78 12.52
CA ASP A 165 5.79 16.03 11.80
C ASP A 165 4.43 15.98 11.08
N PHE A 166 3.36 16.13 11.87
CA PHE A 166 1.99 15.98 11.36
C PHE A 166 1.56 17.13 10.45
N GLU A 167 2.17 18.32 10.57
CA GLU A 167 1.90 19.43 9.65
C GLU A 167 2.45 19.13 8.25
N ASP A 168 3.69 18.65 8.14
CA ASP A 168 4.25 18.21 6.86
C ASP A 168 3.45 17.04 6.27
N ALA A 169 3.06 16.07 7.11
CA ALA A 169 2.21 14.97 6.67
C ALA A 169 0.86 15.45 6.11
N ALA A 170 0.17 16.35 6.81
CA ALA A 170 -1.10 16.94 6.38
C ALA A 170 -0.94 17.73 5.07
N ALA A 171 0.10 18.56 4.96
CA ALA A 171 0.39 19.33 3.75
C ALA A 171 0.62 18.43 2.51
N LEU A 172 1.36 17.32 2.69
CA LEU A 172 1.60 16.34 1.64
C LEU A 172 0.34 15.56 1.23
N LEU A 173 -0.55 15.27 2.19
CA LEU A 173 -1.80 14.54 1.97
C LEU A 173 -2.87 15.41 1.29
N LEU A 174 -2.98 16.68 1.69
CA LEU A 174 -3.95 17.64 1.14
C LEU A 174 -3.55 18.20 -0.23
N LYS A 175 -2.29 18.03 -0.64
CA LYS A 175 -1.81 18.54 -1.94
C LYS A 175 -2.68 17.94 -3.07
N PRO A 176 -3.32 18.77 -3.91
CA PRO A 176 -4.22 18.29 -4.95
C PRO A 176 -3.48 17.34 -5.89
N ARG A 177 -3.84 16.05 -5.84
CA ARG A 177 -3.29 15.04 -6.74
C ARG A 177 -4.09 15.07 -8.03
N ARG A 178 -3.45 15.50 -9.12
CA ARG A 178 -4.07 15.56 -10.46
C ARG A 178 -4.32 14.18 -11.06
N GLU A 179 -3.71 13.12 -10.51
CA GLU A 179 -3.83 11.77 -11.02
C GLU A 179 -4.45 10.85 -9.98
N PRO A 180 -5.46 10.05 -10.36
CA PRO A 180 -6.26 9.40 -9.35
C PRO A 180 -6.05 7.88 -9.27
N ALA A 181 -4.92 7.28 -9.68
CA ALA A 181 -4.90 5.81 -9.87
C ALA A 181 -4.04 5.00 -8.87
N PHE A 182 -2.80 5.39 -8.60
CA PHE A 182 -1.84 4.44 -8.03
C PHE A 182 -1.96 4.24 -6.51
N TRP A 183 -2.28 5.32 -5.80
CA TRP A 183 -2.46 5.37 -4.34
C TRP A 183 -3.92 5.59 -3.95
N ARG A 184 -4.85 5.29 -4.88
CA ARG A 184 -6.28 5.47 -4.71
C ARG A 184 -6.90 4.40 -3.80
N ASP A 185 -6.16 3.96 -2.78
CA ASP A 185 -6.83 3.46 -1.60
C ASP A 185 -7.28 4.68 -0.81
N ALA A 186 -8.36 5.28 -1.30
CA ALA A 186 -8.88 6.54 -0.79
C ALA A 186 -9.24 6.41 0.71
N LEU A 187 -9.49 5.18 1.18
CA LEU A 187 -9.59 4.82 2.58
C LEU A 187 -8.31 5.17 3.36
N THR A 188 -7.16 4.64 2.93
CA THR A 188 -5.87 4.88 3.60
C THR A 188 -5.51 6.37 3.59
N SER A 189 -5.68 7.06 2.46
CA SER A 189 -5.42 8.51 2.38
C SER A 189 -6.34 9.31 3.31
N ALA A 190 -7.64 8.99 3.35
CA ALA A 190 -8.60 9.65 4.24
C ALA A 190 -8.24 9.44 5.72
N VAL A 191 -7.92 8.20 6.12
CA VAL A 191 -7.51 7.87 7.50
C VAL A 191 -6.23 8.60 7.89
N LEU A 192 -5.21 8.60 7.04
CA LEU A 192 -3.95 9.31 7.32
C LEU A 192 -4.17 10.83 7.39
N THR A 193 -5.01 11.39 6.53
CA THR A 193 -5.31 12.83 6.54
C THR A 193 -6.02 13.23 7.82
N ALA A 194 -7.11 12.54 8.18
CA ALA A 194 -7.84 12.79 9.41
C ALA A 194 -6.94 12.64 10.65
N ARG A 195 -6.04 11.67 10.63
CA ARG A 195 -5.05 11.48 11.69
C ARG A 195 -4.07 12.64 11.79
N ALA A 196 -3.46 13.07 10.69
CA ALA A 196 -2.54 14.19 10.70
C ALA A 196 -3.25 15.46 11.23
N GLU A 197 -4.44 15.74 10.71
CA GLU A 197 -5.28 16.87 11.14
C GLU A 197 -5.65 16.79 12.64
N TYR A 198 -5.98 15.61 13.16
CA TYR A 198 -6.22 15.41 14.60
C TYR A 198 -5.03 15.85 15.45
N TYR A 199 -3.81 15.38 15.12
CA TYR A 199 -2.62 15.74 15.88
C TYR A 199 -2.19 17.20 15.68
N CYS A 200 -2.61 17.85 14.61
CA CYS A 200 -2.47 19.29 14.41
C CYS A 200 -3.53 20.12 15.16
N GLY A 201 -4.38 19.50 16.00
CA GLY A 201 -5.46 20.20 16.71
C GLY A 201 -6.65 20.58 15.83
N ARG A 202 -6.74 20.01 14.62
CA ARG A 202 -7.78 20.28 13.62
C ARG A 202 -8.72 19.10 13.43
N ALA A 203 -9.03 18.37 14.50
CA ALA A 203 -9.84 17.15 14.46
C ALA A 203 -11.18 17.32 13.70
N ALA A 204 -11.82 18.49 13.79
CA ALA A 204 -13.06 18.79 13.06
C ALA A 204 -12.92 18.71 11.52
N ALA A 205 -11.72 18.90 10.97
CA ALA A 205 -11.45 18.76 9.54
C ALA A 205 -11.77 17.36 9.03
N GLY A 206 -11.65 16.32 9.90
CA GLY A 206 -11.97 14.92 9.61
C GLY A 206 -13.38 14.68 9.04
N ARG A 207 -14.33 15.62 9.22
CA ARG A 207 -15.68 15.55 8.63
C ARG A 207 -15.64 15.55 7.11
N ALA A 208 -14.69 16.26 6.49
CA ALA A 208 -14.52 16.25 5.05
C ALA A 208 -14.10 14.87 4.55
N GLN A 209 -13.22 14.18 5.29
CA GLN A 209 -12.79 12.83 4.97
C GLN A 209 -13.93 11.81 5.14
N LEU A 210 -14.79 11.94 6.15
CA LEU A 210 -15.99 11.11 6.27
C LEU A 210 -16.93 11.27 5.06
N ALA A 211 -17.20 12.51 4.64
CA ALA A 211 -18.02 12.77 3.47
C ALA A 211 -17.40 12.20 2.18
N GLU A 212 -16.07 12.24 2.07
CA GLU A 212 -15.35 11.60 0.96
C GLU A 212 -15.50 10.07 0.98
N LEU A 213 -15.42 9.43 2.15
CA LEU A 213 -15.63 7.99 2.34
C LEU A 213 -17.00 7.50 1.89
N GLU A 214 -18.05 8.30 2.07
CA GLU A 214 -19.40 8.01 1.60
C GLU A 214 -19.47 8.04 0.06
N GLY A 215 -18.72 8.96 -0.56
CA GLY A 215 -18.65 9.15 -2.01
C GLY A 215 -17.77 8.14 -2.75
N ILE A 216 -16.89 7.40 -2.06
CA ILE A 216 -15.99 6.41 -2.66
C ILE A 216 -16.78 5.11 -2.95
N PRO A 217 -16.94 4.73 -4.24
CA PRO A 217 -17.57 3.47 -4.59
C PRO A 217 -16.58 2.30 -4.41
N GLY A 218 -17.00 1.24 -3.73
CA GLY A 218 -16.22 0.01 -3.58
C GLY A 218 -15.32 -0.04 -2.34
N GLY A 219 -14.43 -1.03 -2.29
CA GLY A 219 -13.58 -1.37 -1.15
C GLY A 219 -14.22 -2.41 -0.21
N PRO A 220 -13.40 -3.21 0.52
CA PRO A 220 -13.91 -4.19 1.48
C PRO A 220 -14.78 -3.53 2.56
N PRO A 221 -15.95 -4.10 2.91
CA PRO A 221 -16.81 -3.57 3.95
C PRO A 221 -16.10 -3.38 5.31
N SER A 222 -15.17 -4.27 5.66
CA SER A 222 -14.36 -4.18 6.87
C SER A 222 -13.47 -2.94 6.88
N LEU A 223 -12.72 -2.69 5.80
CA LEU A 223 -11.85 -1.52 5.67
C LEU A 223 -12.64 -0.21 5.68
N ARG A 224 -13.85 -0.19 5.09
CA ARG A 224 -14.73 0.98 5.16
C ARG A 224 -15.25 1.24 6.57
N SER A 225 -15.68 0.19 7.28
CA SER A 225 -16.10 0.30 8.68
C SER A 225 -14.95 0.80 9.54
N PHE A 226 -13.76 0.21 9.38
CA PHE A 226 -12.54 0.65 10.03
C PHE A 226 -12.27 2.14 9.78
N ALA A 227 -12.23 2.57 8.52
CA ALA A 227 -11.91 3.95 8.18
C ALA A 227 -12.95 4.93 8.75
N GLY A 228 -14.24 4.60 8.65
CA GLY A 228 -15.34 5.40 9.20
C GLY A 228 -15.25 5.53 10.72
N ASP A 229 -15.18 4.40 11.43
CA ASP A 229 -15.11 4.37 12.90
C ASP A 229 -13.83 5.05 13.41
N TYR A 230 -12.70 4.84 12.75
CA TYR A 230 -11.43 5.46 13.12
C TYR A 230 -11.48 6.98 12.98
N ILE A 231 -11.94 7.49 11.84
CA ILE A 231 -12.03 8.94 11.61
C ILE A 231 -13.07 9.56 12.55
N HIS A 232 -14.21 8.91 12.74
CA HIS A 232 -15.22 9.38 13.68
C HIS A 232 -14.69 9.40 15.12
N GLY A 233 -13.94 8.37 15.53
CA GLY A 233 -13.26 8.30 16.81
C GLY A 233 -12.26 9.45 17.01
N LEU A 234 -11.45 9.78 16.00
CA LEU A 234 -10.54 10.92 16.03
C LEU A 234 -11.29 12.26 16.20
N ILE A 235 -12.37 12.47 15.43
CA ILE A 235 -13.19 13.69 15.53
C ILE A 235 -13.74 13.84 16.94
N LYS A 236 -14.39 12.79 17.49
CA LYS A 236 -14.98 12.82 18.83
C LYS A 236 -13.94 13.05 19.91
N SER A 237 -12.84 12.28 19.88
CA SER A 237 -11.73 12.43 20.83
C SER A 237 -11.16 13.85 20.82
N GLY A 238 -10.96 14.43 19.64
CA GLY A 238 -10.40 15.78 19.49
C GLY A 238 -11.35 16.90 19.94
N LEU A 239 -12.64 16.60 20.04
CA LEU A 239 -13.68 17.48 20.58
C LEU A 239 -13.95 17.22 22.08
N GLY A 240 -13.20 16.33 22.72
CA GLY A 240 -13.32 16.01 24.14
C GLY A 240 -14.45 15.03 24.48
N ASP A 241 -15.02 14.33 23.49
CA ASP A 241 -16.05 13.31 23.70
C ASP A 241 -15.39 11.96 24.04
N PRO A 242 -15.62 11.39 25.24
CA PRO A 242 -15.02 10.13 25.67
C PRO A 242 -15.42 8.92 24.81
N GLU A 243 -16.56 8.98 24.09
CA GLU A 243 -16.95 7.92 23.17
C GLU A 243 -15.95 7.74 22.01
N GLY A 244 -15.20 8.80 21.68
CA GLY A 244 -14.21 8.77 20.60
C GLY A 244 -13.16 7.68 20.80
N ILE A 245 -12.72 7.45 22.04
CA ILE A 245 -11.75 6.40 22.37
C ILE A 245 -12.33 5.00 22.11
N GLY A 246 -13.60 4.78 22.43
CA GLY A 246 -14.27 3.50 22.17
C GLY A 246 -14.33 3.16 20.67
N LEU A 247 -14.65 4.16 19.84
CA LEU A 247 -14.64 4.00 18.37
C LEU A 247 -13.26 3.68 17.82
N LEU A 248 -12.21 4.34 18.32
CA LEU A 248 -10.83 4.05 17.92
C LEU A 248 -10.42 2.61 18.24
N TYR A 249 -10.79 2.09 19.42
CA TYR A 249 -10.51 0.69 19.77
C TYR A 249 -11.27 -0.28 18.86
N SER A 250 -12.57 -0.06 18.65
CA SER A 250 -13.40 -0.89 17.74
C SER A 250 -12.84 -0.93 16.31
N ALA A 251 -12.40 0.22 15.80
CA ALA A 251 -11.73 0.29 14.51
C ALA A 251 -10.45 -0.56 14.49
N LEU A 252 -9.58 -0.42 15.49
CA LEU A 252 -8.33 -1.17 15.57
C LEU A 252 -8.53 -2.68 15.70
N GLU A 253 -9.60 -3.13 16.34
CA GLU A 253 -9.99 -4.54 16.39
C GLU A 253 -10.37 -5.08 15.00
N THR A 254 -11.15 -4.30 14.24
CA THR A 254 -11.58 -4.65 12.88
C THR A 254 -10.38 -4.91 11.97
N ILE A 255 -9.42 -3.98 11.90
CA ILE A 255 -8.23 -4.13 11.05
C ILE A 255 -7.24 -5.19 11.61
N GLY A 256 -7.23 -5.38 12.93
CA GLY A 256 -6.41 -6.41 13.58
C GLY A 256 -6.80 -7.82 13.15
N ALA A 257 -8.10 -8.09 13.02
CA ALA A 257 -8.62 -9.37 12.54
C ALA A 257 -8.23 -9.65 11.07
N GLU A 258 -8.36 -8.64 10.19
CA GLU A 258 -8.02 -8.75 8.78
C GLU A 258 -6.52 -9.01 8.56
N ARG A 259 -5.65 -8.29 9.27
CA ARG A 259 -4.19 -8.52 9.21
C ARG A 259 -3.75 -9.89 9.71
N ALA A 260 -4.46 -10.44 10.70
CA ALA A 260 -4.14 -11.77 11.20
C ALA A 260 -4.34 -12.84 10.12
N GLN A 261 -5.35 -12.68 9.25
CA GLN A 261 -5.63 -13.62 8.16
C GLN A 261 -4.50 -13.64 7.12
N LEU A 262 -4.00 -12.47 6.71
CA LEU A 262 -2.85 -12.37 5.79
C LEU A 262 -1.57 -12.97 6.38
N ARG A 263 -1.31 -12.76 7.67
CA ARG A 263 -0.11 -13.31 8.35
C ARG A 263 -0.09 -14.83 8.45
N ILE A 264 -1.26 -15.48 8.52
CA ILE A 264 -1.34 -16.94 8.57
C ILE A 264 -0.91 -17.56 7.23
N ARG A 265 -1.07 -16.84 6.12
CA ARG A 265 -0.77 -17.34 4.77
C ARG A 265 0.61 -16.97 4.25
N ALA A 266 1.17 -15.85 4.71
CA ALA A 266 2.56 -15.52 4.41
C ALA A 266 3.45 -16.67 4.90
N PRO A 267 4.23 -17.34 4.02
CA PRO A 267 5.10 -18.41 4.45
C PRO A 267 6.03 -17.86 5.52
N GLY A 268 5.92 -18.38 6.76
CA GLY A 268 6.86 -18.02 7.82
C GLY A 268 8.28 -18.24 7.30
N PRO A 269 9.26 -17.43 7.73
CA PRO A 269 10.63 -17.54 7.23
C PRO A 269 11.08 -18.99 7.36
N THR A 270 11.18 -19.68 6.24
CA THR A 270 11.52 -21.10 6.21
C THR A 270 12.97 -21.19 6.67
N GLY A 271 13.13 -21.50 7.96
CA GLY A 271 14.42 -21.65 8.58
C GLY A 271 15.24 -22.73 7.89
N SER A 272 16.26 -22.32 7.16
CA SER A 272 17.53 -23.06 7.05
C SER A 272 18.68 -22.05 6.84
N GLY A 273 19.06 -21.38 7.93
CA GLY A 273 20.21 -20.46 7.97
C GLY A 273 19.99 -19.27 8.91
N CYS A 274 20.12 -19.48 10.21
CA CYS A 274 19.91 -18.49 11.29
C CYS A 274 21.07 -17.44 11.37
N PRO A 275 21.01 -16.39 12.22
CA PRO A 275 20.45 -15.06 11.95
C PRO A 275 21.46 -13.91 12.26
N PRO A 276 21.02 -12.64 12.41
CA PRO A 276 20.83 -12.19 13.79
C PRO A 276 19.57 -11.35 14.06
N ASN A 277 18.92 -11.68 15.18
CA ASN A 277 18.33 -10.77 16.16
C ASN A 277 17.87 -9.39 15.67
N TYR A 278 16.60 -9.29 15.26
CA TYR A 278 15.85 -8.05 15.46
C TYR A 278 15.09 -8.14 16.78
N PRO A 279 15.22 -7.15 17.69
CA PRO A 279 14.45 -7.16 18.91
C PRO A 279 12.95 -7.04 18.55
N LEU A 280 12.15 -7.98 19.03
CA LEU A 280 10.68 -7.95 19.04
C LEU A 280 10.10 -6.64 19.63
N GLY A 281 10.94 -5.78 20.24
CA GLY A 281 10.59 -4.43 20.69
C GLY A 281 10.18 -3.45 19.58
N SER A 282 10.47 -3.72 18.30
CA SER A 282 10.03 -2.85 17.18
C SER A 282 8.56 -3.05 16.83
N VAL A 283 8.02 -4.27 16.98
CA VAL A 283 6.59 -4.57 16.70
C VAL A 283 5.68 -3.94 17.76
N MET A 284 6.14 -3.83 19.02
CA MET A 284 5.41 -3.09 20.07
C MET A 284 5.46 -1.57 19.90
N ARG A 285 6.50 -0.99 19.28
CA ARG A 285 6.49 0.44 18.91
C ARG A 285 5.49 0.75 17.80
N LEU A 286 5.14 -0.22 16.96
CA LEU A 286 4.20 -0.02 15.85
C LEU A 286 2.74 0.01 16.29
N ARG A 287 2.35 -0.68 17.38
CA ARG A 287 1.03 -0.41 18.02
C ARG A 287 0.95 1.02 18.58
N ARG A 288 2.04 1.58 19.11
CA ARG A 288 2.08 3.00 19.52
C ARG A 288 1.93 3.95 18.35
N ASN A 289 2.34 3.57 17.15
CA ASN A 289 2.11 4.38 15.96
C ASN A 289 0.68 4.27 15.42
N TRP A 290 -0.29 3.62 16.08
CA TRP A 290 -1.71 3.64 15.67
C TRP A 290 -2.67 3.96 16.82
N LEU A 291 -2.17 3.95 18.05
CA LEU A 291 -2.92 4.36 19.23
C LEU A 291 -2.59 5.83 19.55
N PRO A 292 -3.57 6.67 19.92
CA PRO A 292 -3.33 8.02 20.44
C PRO A 292 -2.51 8.04 21.73
#